data_AF-A0A2V9MRJ3-F1
#
_entry.id   AF-A0A2V9MRJ3-F1
#
_cell.length_a   1.000
_cell.length_b   1.000
_cell.length_c   1.000
_cell.angle_alpha   90.00
_cell.angle_beta   90.00
_cell.angle_gamma   90.00
#
_symmetry.space_group_name_H-M   'P 1'
#
loop_
_entity.id
_entity.type
_entity.pdbx_description
1 polymer ?
#
loop_
_entity_poly.entity_id
_entity_poly.type
_entity_poly.pdbx_seq_one_letter_code
_entity_poly.pdbx_strand_id
1 'polypeptide(L)' 'MIVAGVMSGTSADGIDVAMVEVSHAARTRLKLLDNASFPYPAKVRRMVLD' A
#
# COMPACT_ATOMS: atom_id res chain seq x y z
N MET A 1 3.28 -11.62 12.52
CA MET A 1 2.31 -11.69 11.41
C MET A 1 2.80 -10.79 10.30
N ILE A 2 2.88 -11.28 9.07
CA ILE A 2 3.24 -10.45 7.91
C ILE A 2 1.94 -9.95 7.28
N VAL A 3 1.85 -8.64 7.03
CA VAL A 3 0.68 -7.95 6.49
C VAL A 3 1.12 -7.09 5.31
N ALA A 4 0.37 -7.17 4.20
CA ALA A 4 0.50 -6.23 3.10
C ALA A 4 -0.55 -5.12 3.27
N GLY A 5 -0.11 -3.90 3.58
CA GLY A 5 -0.94 -2.71 3.51
C GLY A 5 -1.02 -2.24 2.06
N VAL A 6 -2.22 -2.04 1.54
CA VAL A 6 -2.47 -1.57 0.16
C VAL A 6 -3.27 -0.29 0.23
N MET A 7 -2.80 0.76 -0.43
CA MET A 7 -3.45 2.08 -0.44
C MET A 7 -3.42 2.68 -1.85
N SER A 8 -4.53 3.31 -2.23
CA SER A 8 -4.62 4.17 -3.41
C SER A 8 -5.16 5.51 -2.96
N GLY A 9 -4.37 6.57 -3.11
CA GLY A 9 -4.80 7.93 -2.85
C GLY A 9 -5.87 8.40 -3.85
N THR A 10 -6.55 9.50 -3.52
CA THR A 10 -7.55 10.12 -4.40
C THR A 10 -6.94 10.81 -5.63
N SER A 11 -5.60 10.95 -5.69
CA SER A 11 -4.90 11.43 -6.88
C SER A 11 -4.92 10.43 -8.05
N ALA A 12 -5.29 9.17 -7.78
CA ALA A 12 -5.39 8.09 -8.77
C ALA A 12 -4.12 7.87 -9.59
N ASP A 13 -2.94 8.06 -8.97
CA ASP A 13 -1.65 7.87 -9.66
C ASP A 13 -1.19 6.41 -9.63
N GLY A 14 -1.70 5.61 -8.70
CA GLY A 14 -1.35 4.20 -8.59
C GLY A 14 -1.72 3.57 -7.25
N ILE A 15 -1.08 2.45 -6.96
CA ILE A 15 -1.20 1.68 -5.73
C ILE A 15 0.14 1.66 -5.02
N ASP A 16 0.13 2.04 -3.74
CA ASP A 16 1.25 1.83 -2.83
C ASP A 16 1.03 0.57 -2.00
N VAL A 17 2.08 -0.23 -1.87
CA VAL A 17 2.10 -1.46 -1.08
C VAL A 17 3.22 -1.39 -0.06
N ALA A 18 2.88 -1.64 1.21
CA ALA A 18 3.84 -1.75 2.30
C ALA A 18 3.75 -3.15 2.93
N MET A 19 4.84 -3.91 2.90
CA MET A 19 4.94 -5.18 3.59
C MET A 19 5.42 -4.93 5.02
N VAL A 20 4.61 -5.29 6.01
CA VAL A 20 4.87 -4.99 7.42
C VAL A 20 4.81 -6.26 8.26
N GLU A 21 5.83 -6.49 9.08
CA GLU A 21 5.76 -7.44 10.17
C GLU A 21 5.11 -6.78 11.40
N VAL A 22 3.95 -7.30 11.78
CA VAL A 22 3.22 -6.96 13.00
C VAL A 22 3.54 -8.02 14.06
N SER A 23 4.09 -7.59 15.18
CA SER A 23 4.37 -8.47 16.32
C SER A 23 3.74 -7.92 17.60
N HIS A 24 3.32 -8.84 18.47
CA HIS A 24 2.77 -8.52 19.77
C HIS A 24 3.78 -8.89 20.85
N ALA A 25 4.13 -7.92 21.68
CA ALA A 25 4.94 -8.08 22.89
C ALA A 25 4.25 -7.32 24.02
N ALA A 26 4.98 -6.64 24.92
CA ALA A 26 4.36 -5.72 25.89
C ALA A 26 3.65 -4.50 25.23
N ARG A 27 4.00 -4.19 23.98
CA ARG A 27 3.31 -3.23 23.09
C ARG A 27 3.36 -3.77 21.66
N THR A 28 2.39 -3.39 20.83
CA THR A 28 2.42 -3.69 19.39
C THR A 28 3.65 -3.07 18.74
N ARG A 29 4.42 -3.88 18.00
CA ARG A 29 5.56 -3.42 17.20
C ARG A 29 5.28 -3.65 15.72
N LEU A 30 5.66 -2.66 14.91
CA LEU A 30 5.55 -2.69 13.46
C LEU A 30 6.95 -2.56 12.87
N LYS A 31 7.31 -3.43 11.94
CA LYS A 31 8.56 -3.37 11.18
C LYS A 31 8.23 -3.38 9.69
N LEU A 32 8.64 -2.33 8.98
CA LEU A 32 8.57 -2.32 7.51
C LEU A 32 9.59 -3.32 6.97
N LEU A 33 9.12 -4.27 6.18
CA LEU A 33 9.94 -5.26 5.49
C LEU A 33 10.31 -4.76 4.09
N ASP A 34 9.34 -4.22 3.36
CA ASP A 34 9.53 -3.70 2.01
C ASP A 34 8.40 -2.73 1.63
N ASN A 35 8.60 -1.92 0.58
CA ASN A 35 7.57 -1.12 -0.04
C ASN A 35 7.73 -1.05 -1.57
N ALA A 36 6.62 -0.90 -2.28
CA ALA A 36 6.61 -0.70 -3.72
C ALA A 36 5.42 0.15 -4.16
N SER A 37 5.61 0.90 -5.24
CA SER A 37 4.56 1.71 -5.87
C SER A 37 4.34 1.24 -7.31
N PHE A 38 3.08 1.07 -7.68
CA PHE A 38 2.67 0.59 -8.99
C PHE A 38 1.77 1.63 -9.65
N PRO A 39 2.19 2.28 -10.75
CA PRO A 39 1.36 3.26 -11.42
C PRO A 39 0.11 2.58 -12.01
N TYR A 40 -1.03 3.27 -11.98
CA TYR A 40 -2.20 2.74 -12.66
C TYR A 40 -1.98 2.70 -14.17
N PRO A 41 -2.48 1.65 -14.87
CA PRO A 41 -2.62 1.71 -16.30
C PRO A 41 -3.46 2.93 -16.71
N ALA A 42 -3.07 3.62 -17.78
CA ALA A 42 -3.72 4.88 -18.19
C ALA A 42 -5.24 4.77 -18.33
N LYS A 43 -5.74 3.62 -18.80
CA LYS A 43 -7.17 3.32 -18.89
C LYS A 43 -7.87 3.32 -17.53
N VAL A 44 -7.25 2.72 -16.50
CA VAL A 44 -7.81 2.66 -15.14
C VAL A 44 -7.84 4.05 -14.53
N ARG A 45 -6.73 4.80 -14.62
CA ARG A 45 -6.67 6.18 -14.12
C ARG A 45 -7.76 7.06 -14.74
N ARG A 46 -7.94 6.95 -16.06
CA ARG A 46 -8.99 7.71 -16.78
C ARG A 46 -10.40 7.34 -16.32
N MET A 47 -10.68 6.05 -16.12
CA MET A 47 -12.00 5.60 -15.63
C MET A 47 -12.35 6.10 -14.23
N VAL A 48 -11.35 6.47 -13.41
CA VAL A 48 -11.56 6.97 -12.05
C VAL A 48 -11.72 8.49 -12.02
N LEU A 49 -11.06 9.21 -12.93
CA LEU A 49 -10.97 10.67 -12.90
C LEU A 49 -11.91 11.41 -13.88
N ASP A 50 -12.36 10.74 -14.95
CA ASP A 50 -13.32 11.27 -15.92
C ASP A 50 -14.76 10.84 -15.56
#